data_AF-A0A091D583-F1
#
_entry.id   AF-A0A091D583-F1
#
_cell.length_a   1.000
_cell.length_b   1.000
_cell.length_c   1.000
_cell.angle_alpha   90.00
_cell.angle_beta   90.00
_cell.angle_gamma   90.00
#
_symmetry.space_group_name_H-M   'P 1'
#
loop_
_entity.id
_entity.type
_entity.pdbx_description
1 polymer ?
#
loop_
_entity_poly.entity_id
_entity_poly.type
_entity_poly.pdbx_seq_one_letter_code
_entity_poly.pdbx_strand_id
1 'polypeptide(L)'
;MASSDVKPKSISCAKKWSEEIENLYRFQQAGYRDESEYKQVKQVSMSKAHIQIPNLDGLSEEQIKRYLIDFGGTPKSLVDNQEFLKQFIPVLSADVHILRNLSFHAPAQPELSCDFTCFAGSEDITKDMEAWKIVTSGTFDLHILPGNHFYLMEPANENFIKNYITKCLELSLLANR
;
A
#
# COMPACT_ATOMS: atom_id res chain seq x y z
N MET A 1 15.92 4.39 26.92
CA MET A 1 17.03 3.97 26.04
C MET A 1 17.52 2.62 26.52
N ALA A 2 17.11 1.53 25.87
CA ALA A 2 17.64 0.20 26.13
C ALA A 2 18.26 -0.28 24.82
N SER A 3 19.60 -0.25 24.74
CA SER A 3 20.34 -0.91 23.68
C SER A 3 20.18 -2.41 23.90
N SER A 4 19.39 -3.09 23.07
CA SER A 4 19.34 -4.55 23.07
C SER A 4 20.67 -5.05 22.49
N ASP A 5 21.56 -5.46 23.39
CA ASP A 5 22.91 -5.94 23.08
C ASP A 5 22.83 -7.35 22.47
N VAL A 6 22.33 -7.43 21.24
CA VAL A 6 22.20 -8.69 20.49
C VAL A 6 23.58 -9.05 19.94
N LYS A 7 24.27 -9.96 20.65
CA LYS A 7 25.54 -10.54 20.18
C LYS A 7 25.29 -11.43 18.96
N PRO A 8 26.16 -11.37 17.91
CA PRO A 8 26.02 -12.21 16.74
C PRO A 8 26.18 -13.69 17.12
N LYS A 9 25.22 -14.54 16.70
CA LYS A 9 25.20 -15.98 17.01
C LYS A 9 26.30 -16.76 16.29
N SER A 10 26.75 -16.30 15.13
CA SER A 10 27.90 -16.84 14.38
C SER A 10 28.31 -15.86 13.27
N ILE A 11 29.55 -15.97 12.79
CA ILE A 11 30.05 -15.29 11.60
C ILE A 11 30.53 -16.38 10.65
N SER A 12 29.94 -16.45 9.46
CA SER A 12 30.41 -17.35 8.39
C SER A 12 30.53 -16.58 7.08
N CYS A 13 31.71 -16.62 6.47
CA CYS A 13 31.90 -16.05 5.14
C CYS A 13 31.12 -16.86 4.10
N ALA A 14 30.34 -16.17 3.28
CA ALA A 14 29.64 -16.78 2.17
C ALA A 14 30.65 -17.36 1.16
N LYS A 15 30.40 -18.58 0.70
CA LYS A 15 31.23 -19.24 -0.34
C LYS A 15 30.78 -18.90 -1.77
N LYS A 16 29.59 -18.31 -1.92
CA LYS A 16 29.00 -17.90 -3.20
C LYS A 16 28.28 -16.56 -3.00
N TRP A 17 28.32 -15.73 -4.03
CA TRP A 17 27.58 -14.47 -4.07
C TRP A 17 26.14 -14.74 -4.51
N SER A 18 25.20 -14.63 -3.57
CA SER A 18 23.75 -14.73 -3.84
C SER A 18 23.09 -13.36 -3.66
N GLU A 19 21.83 -13.24 -4.05
CA GLU A 19 21.02 -12.03 -3.84
C GLU A 19 20.88 -11.66 -2.35
N GLU A 20 20.80 -12.67 -1.48
CA GLU A 20 20.83 -12.47 -0.02
C GLU A 20 22.16 -11.84 0.45
N ILE A 21 23.29 -12.29 -0.11
CA ILE A 21 24.61 -11.73 0.22
C ILE A 21 24.78 -10.32 -0.33
N GLU A 22 24.29 -10.07 -1.55
CA GLU A 22 24.26 -8.73 -2.15
C GLU A 22 23.47 -7.75 -1.28
N ASN A 23 22.28 -8.14 -0.81
CA ASN A 23 21.48 -7.30 0.09
C ASN A 23 22.17 -7.07 1.44
N LEU A 24 22.74 -8.10 2.08
CA LEU A 24 23.49 -7.95 3.32
C LEU A 24 24.70 -7.01 3.14
N TYR A 25 25.42 -7.13 2.03
CA TYR A 25 26.56 -6.28 1.70
C TYR A 25 26.16 -4.81 1.56
N ARG A 26 25.01 -4.53 0.91
CA ARG A 26 24.46 -3.16 0.79
C ARG A 26 24.15 -2.54 2.14
N PHE A 27 23.55 -3.30 3.06
CA PHE A 27 23.30 -2.81 4.42
C PHE A 27 24.60 -2.51 5.16
N GLN A 28 25.60 -3.39 5.03
CA GLN A 28 26.91 -3.20 5.65
C GLN A 28 27.64 -1.97 5.11
N GLN A 29 27.64 -1.74 3.79
CA GLN A 29 28.19 -0.53 3.17
C GLN A 29 27.48 0.74 3.66
N ALA A 30 26.17 0.64 3.91
CA ALA A 30 25.37 1.74 4.44
C ALA A 30 25.51 1.93 5.97
N GLY A 31 26.36 1.14 6.64
CA GLY A 31 26.63 1.25 8.07
C GLY A 31 25.62 0.53 8.98
N TYR A 32 24.82 -0.37 8.44
CA TYR A 32 23.87 -1.21 9.17
C TYR A 32 24.32 -2.67 9.14
N ARG A 33 24.06 -3.40 10.22
CA ARG A 33 24.37 -4.83 10.36
C ARG A 33 23.56 -5.69 9.39
N ASP A 34 22.28 -5.37 9.26
CA ASP A 34 21.31 -6.09 8.44
C ASP A 34 20.08 -5.22 8.18
N GLU A 35 19.13 -5.77 7.42
CA GLU A 35 17.86 -5.13 7.10
C GLU A 35 17.03 -4.79 8.34
N SER A 36 17.12 -5.59 9.40
CA SER A 36 16.33 -5.40 10.63
C SER A 36 16.85 -4.18 11.40
N GLU A 37 18.17 -4.06 11.56
CA GLU A 37 18.80 -2.88 12.17
C GLU A 37 18.53 -1.61 11.33
N TYR A 38 18.60 -1.70 10.00
CA TYR A 38 18.22 -0.60 9.10
C TYR A 38 16.78 -0.15 9.34
N LYS A 39 15.81 -1.08 9.35
CA LYS A 39 14.39 -0.78 9.58
C LYS A 39 14.15 -0.17 10.97
N GLN A 40 14.84 -0.67 11.99
CA GLN A 40 14.72 -0.19 13.37
C GLN A 40 15.32 1.20 13.57
N VAL A 41 16.53 1.45 13.03
CA VAL A 41 17.24 2.74 13.15
C VAL A 41 16.55 3.82 12.34
N LYS A 42 16.10 3.50 11.13
CA LYS A 42 15.43 4.49 10.27
C LYS A 42 13.98 4.75 10.65
N GLN A 43 13.47 4.10 11.70
CA GLN A 43 12.04 4.04 12.00
C GLN A 43 11.22 3.83 10.72
N VAL A 44 11.73 2.95 9.83
CA VAL A 44 10.94 2.44 8.72
C VAL A 44 9.97 1.48 9.37
N SER A 45 8.96 2.03 10.05
CA SER A 45 7.67 1.39 10.06
C SER A 45 7.32 1.31 8.59
N MET A 46 7.54 0.13 8.00
CA MET A 46 6.65 -0.33 6.96
C MET A 46 5.27 -0.08 7.54
N SER A 47 4.59 0.96 7.08
CA SER A 47 3.23 1.19 7.51
C SER A 47 2.50 -0.13 7.25
N LYS A 48 1.70 -0.59 8.21
CA LYS A 48 0.85 -1.77 7.97
C LYS A 48 -0.14 -1.51 6.82
N ALA A 49 -0.22 -0.28 6.34
CA ALA A 49 -0.91 0.19 5.16
C ALA A 49 -0.23 -0.17 3.81
N HIS A 50 0.93 -0.85 3.79
CA HIS A 50 1.40 -1.49 2.57
C HIS A 50 0.38 -2.55 2.15
N ILE A 51 -0.42 -2.23 1.13
CA ILE A 51 -1.29 -3.20 0.47
C ILE A 51 -0.39 -4.38 0.09
N GLN A 52 -0.67 -5.55 0.65
CA GLN A 52 0.02 -6.78 0.26
C GLN A 52 -0.55 -7.24 -1.08
N ILE A 53 -0.20 -6.50 -2.13
CA ILE A 53 -0.56 -6.86 -3.49
C ILE A 53 0.28 -8.10 -3.85
N PRO A 54 -0.36 -9.24 -4.16
CA PRO A 54 0.37 -10.45 -4.48
C PRO A 54 1.21 -10.23 -5.73
N ASN A 55 2.39 -10.84 -5.79
CA ASN A 55 3.16 -10.87 -7.03
C ASN A 55 2.47 -11.81 -8.02
N LEU A 56 1.85 -11.26 -9.06
CA LEU A 56 1.11 -12.04 -10.05
C LEU A 56 2.01 -12.98 -10.85
N ASP A 57 3.28 -12.63 -11.06
CA ASP A 57 4.24 -13.45 -11.82
C ASP A 57 4.54 -14.81 -11.14
N GLY A 58 4.26 -14.92 -9.85
CA GLY A 58 4.45 -16.15 -9.07
C GLY A 58 3.17 -16.97 -8.85
N LEU A 59 2.02 -16.54 -9.40
CA LEU A 59 0.72 -17.18 -9.19
C LEU A 59 0.28 -18.01 -10.39
N SER A 60 -0.47 -19.09 -10.13
CA SER A 60 -1.20 -19.81 -11.18
C SER A 60 -2.37 -18.97 -11.71
N GLU A 61 -2.83 -19.28 -12.92
CA GLU A 61 -3.99 -18.61 -13.52
C GLU A 61 -5.24 -18.73 -12.61
N GLU A 62 -5.45 -19.87 -11.95
CA GLU A 62 -6.55 -20.09 -11.01
C GLU A 62 -6.43 -19.21 -9.76
N GLN A 63 -5.22 -18.99 -9.27
CA GLN A 63 -4.97 -18.10 -8.13
C GLN A 63 -5.23 -16.64 -8.52
N ILE A 64 -4.81 -16.22 -9.72
CA ILE A 64 -5.09 -14.87 -10.25
C ILE A 64 -6.61 -14.69 -10.42
N LYS A 65 -7.31 -15.66 -11.00
CA LYS A 65 -8.78 -15.63 -11.14
C LYS A 65 -9.49 -15.50 -9.79
N ARG A 66 -9.05 -16.29 -8.79
CA ARG A 66 -9.61 -16.21 -7.44
C ARG A 66 -9.39 -14.83 -6.85
N TYR A 67 -8.18 -14.29 -6.98
CA TYR A 67 -7.85 -12.95 -6.51
C TYR A 67 -8.73 -11.88 -7.17
N LEU A 68 -8.93 -11.93 -8.50
CA LEU A 68 -9.80 -10.98 -9.21
C LEU A 68 -11.26 -11.03 -8.75
N ILE A 69 -11.77 -12.23 -8.44
CA ILE A 69 -13.12 -12.41 -7.92
C ILE A 69 -13.22 -11.84 -6.50
N ASP A 70 -12.27 -12.17 -5.63
CA ASP A 70 -12.29 -11.79 -4.22
C ASP A 70 -12.02 -10.29 -4.03
N PHE A 71 -11.14 -9.70 -4.86
CA PHE A 71 -10.86 -8.27 -4.90
C PHE A 71 -12.07 -7.47 -5.43
N GLY A 72 -12.86 -8.08 -6.32
CA GLY A 72 -14.04 -7.46 -6.93
C GLY A 72 -13.73 -6.64 -8.19
N GLY A 73 -14.75 -5.99 -8.74
CA GLY A 73 -14.64 -5.09 -9.89
C GLY A 73 -14.47 -5.76 -11.26
N THR A 74 -14.06 -7.03 -11.30
CA THR A 74 -14.05 -7.84 -12.53
C THR A 74 -15.24 -8.81 -12.54
N PRO A 75 -16.23 -8.61 -13.41
CA PRO A 75 -17.36 -9.54 -13.55
C PRO A 75 -16.89 -10.98 -13.80
N LYS A 76 -17.55 -11.95 -13.16
CA LYS A 76 -17.22 -13.37 -13.31
C LYS A 76 -17.21 -13.84 -14.77
N SER A 77 -18.11 -13.31 -15.61
CA SER A 77 -18.15 -13.61 -17.05
C SER A 77 -16.86 -13.21 -17.79
N LEU A 78 -16.15 -12.17 -17.33
CA LEU A 78 -14.86 -11.77 -17.86
C LEU A 78 -13.73 -12.62 -17.27
N VAL A 79 -13.80 -12.96 -15.97
CA VAL A 79 -12.83 -13.87 -15.33
C VAL A 79 -12.84 -15.27 -15.97
N ASP A 80 -14.01 -15.74 -16.42
CA ASP A 80 -14.14 -17.03 -17.11
C ASP A 80 -13.73 -16.96 -18.60
N ASN A 81 -13.53 -15.75 -19.15
CA ASN A 81 -13.11 -15.55 -20.53
C ASN A 81 -11.58 -15.60 -20.66
N GLN A 82 -11.08 -16.74 -21.15
CA GLN A 82 -9.64 -16.96 -21.34
C GLN A 82 -8.95 -15.94 -22.25
N GLU A 83 -9.63 -15.50 -23.32
CA GLU A 83 -9.03 -14.54 -24.26
C GLU A 83 -8.90 -13.15 -23.62
N PHE A 84 -9.91 -12.75 -22.85
CA PHE A 84 -9.84 -11.53 -22.05
C PHE A 84 -8.68 -11.59 -21.06
N LEU A 85 -8.55 -12.68 -20.29
CA LEU A 85 -7.49 -12.80 -19.29
C LEU A 85 -6.08 -12.77 -19.89
N LYS A 86 -5.86 -13.43 -21.04
CA LYS A 86 -4.57 -13.39 -21.73
C LYS A 86 -4.11 -11.98 -22.06
N GLN A 87 -5.05 -11.08 -22.37
CA GLN A 87 -4.77 -9.69 -22.71
C GLN A 87 -4.71 -8.80 -21.46
N PHE A 88 -5.54 -9.07 -20.46
CA PHE A 88 -5.68 -8.25 -19.27
C PHE A 88 -4.57 -8.49 -18.23
N ILE A 89 -4.17 -9.75 -18.01
CA ILE A 89 -3.18 -10.12 -17.00
C ILE A 89 -1.83 -9.39 -17.21
N PRO A 90 -1.26 -9.29 -18.42
CA PRO A 90 0.00 -8.56 -18.61
C PRO A 90 -0.07 -7.09 -18.19
N VAL A 91 -1.21 -6.42 -18.44
CA VAL A 91 -1.42 -5.02 -18.04
C VAL A 91 -1.51 -4.94 -16.51
N LEU A 92 -2.31 -5.81 -15.90
CA LEU A 92 -2.44 -5.86 -14.45
C LEU A 92 -1.11 -6.18 -13.75
N SER A 93 -0.32 -7.12 -14.29
CA SER A 93 1.02 -7.44 -13.78
C SER A 93 1.95 -6.23 -13.80
N ALA A 94 1.89 -5.41 -14.85
CA ALA A 94 2.68 -4.17 -14.92
C ALA A 94 2.26 -3.16 -13.83
N ASP A 95 0.95 -2.97 -13.62
CA ASP A 95 0.44 -2.07 -12.57
C ASP A 95 0.82 -2.58 -11.17
N VAL A 96 0.66 -3.88 -10.92
CA VAL A 96 1.06 -4.53 -9.67
C VAL A 96 2.56 -4.39 -9.43
N HIS A 97 3.38 -4.52 -10.47
CA HIS A 97 4.83 -4.35 -10.38
C HIS A 97 5.20 -2.92 -9.93
N ILE A 98 4.54 -1.90 -10.48
CA ILE A 98 4.74 -0.50 -10.07
C ILE A 98 4.36 -0.32 -8.59
N LEU A 99 3.16 -0.77 -8.20
CA LEU A 99 2.66 -0.60 -6.82
C LEU A 99 3.52 -1.33 -5.79
N ARG A 100 4.05 -2.52 -6.12
CA ARG A 100 4.93 -3.29 -5.23
C ARG A 100 6.30 -2.65 -5.04
N ASN A 101 6.82 -1.98 -6.06
CA ASN A 101 8.12 -1.32 -6.02
C ASN A 101 8.05 0.13 -5.55
N LEU A 102 6.85 0.65 -5.29
CA LEU A 102 6.65 1.97 -4.71
C LEU A 102 7.09 1.93 -3.23
N SER A 103 8.23 2.54 -2.94
CA SER A 103 8.71 2.73 -1.58
C SER A 103 8.21 4.06 -1.04
N PHE A 104 7.39 4.01 0.02
CA PHE A 104 7.05 5.20 0.79
C PHE A 104 7.92 5.29 2.04
N HIS A 105 8.64 6.39 2.18
CA HIS A 105 9.35 6.73 3.41
C HIS A 105 8.48 7.72 4.17
N ALA A 106 7.96 7.30 5.33
CA ALA A 106 7.17 8.19 6.18
C ALA A 106 8.00 9.45 6.51
N PRO A 107 7.50 10.65 6.19
CA PRO A 107 8.26 11.86 6.40
C PRO A 107 8.34 12.17 7.89
N ALA A 108 9.43 12.83 8.32
CA ALA A 108 9.63 13.19 9.74
C ALA A 108 8.62 14.24 10.22
N GLN A 109 8.04 15.01 9.29
CA GLN A 109 6.99 15.99 9.50
C GLN A 109 6.02 15.94 8.31
N PRO A 110 4.75 16.34 8.48
CA PRO A 110 3.81 16.35 7.37
C PRO A 110 4.27 17.26 6.24
N GLU A 111 4.28 16.75 5.01
CA GLU A 111 4.72 17.49 3.82
C GLU A 111 3.57 18.28 3.17
N LEU A 112 2.32 17.85 3.42
CA LEU A 112 1.12 18.52 2.93
C LEU A 112 0.55 19.46 3.99
N SER A 113 -0.12 20.52 3.54
CA SER A 113 -0.85 21.47 4.40
C SER A 113 -2.34 21.54 4.09
N CYS A 114 -2.80 20.82 3.08
CA CYS A 114 -4.23 20.76 2.71
C CYS A 114 -4.98 19.82 3.63
N ASP A 115 -6.29 20.06 3.80
CA ASP A 115 -7.18 19.08 4.39
C ASP A 115 -7.15 17.78 3.58
N PHE A 116 -7.25 16.64 4.27
CA PHE A 116 -7.09 15.31 3.69
C PHE A 116 -8.27 14.43 4.12
N THR A 117 -8.96 13.84 3.15
CA THR A 117 -10.08 12.92 3.43
C THR A 117 -9.81 11.57 2.80
N CYS A 118 -9.94 10.51 3.61
CA CYS A 118 -9.92 9.13 3.15
C CYS A 118 -11.35 8.57 3.12
N PHE A 119 -11.64 7.77 2.09
CA PHE A 119 -12.83 6.94 2.00
C PHE A 119 -12.40 5.49 1.89
N ALA A 120 -13.07 4.58 2.58
CA ALA A 120 -12.81 3.15 2.48
C ALA A 120 -14.09 2.32 2.62
N GLY A 121 -14.10 1.14 2.02
CA GLY A 121 -15.17 0.17 2.18
C GLY A 121 -15.08 -0.55 3.54
N SER A 122 -16.21 -0.86 4.15
CA SER A 122 -16.30 -1.62 5.40
C SER A 122 -15.75 -3.05 5.29
N GLU A 123 -15.74 -3.59 4.07
CA GLU A 123 -15.25 -4.92 3.73
C GLU A 123 -14.03 -4.86 2.80
N ASP A 124 -13.42 -3.67 2.65
CA ASP A 124 -12.22 -3.50 1.84
C ASP A 124 -11.03 -4.25 2.47
N ILE A 125 -10.15 -4.77 1.61
CA ILE A 125 -8.90 -5.41 2.01
C ILE A 125 -7.85 -4.40 2.48
N THR A 126 -8.02 -3.12 2.10
CA THR A 126 -7.14 -2.04 2.52
C THR A 126 -7.30 -1.78 4.02
N LYS A 127 -6.17 -1.60 4.72
CA LYS A 127 -6.15 -1.45 6.19
C LYS A 127 -5.42 -0.19 6.58
N ASP A 128 -5.74 0.30 7.78
CA ASP A 128 -4.99 1.36 8.45
C ASP A 128 -5.03 2.70 7.70
N MET A 129 -6.22 3.09 7.21
CA MET A 129 -6.41 4.39 6.54
C MET A 129 -6.07 5.59 7.46
N GLU A 130 -6.16 5.41 8.77
CA GLU A 130 -5.72 6.39 9.77
C GLU A 130 -4.23 6.76 9.64
N ALA A 131 -3.40 5.86 9.09
CA ALA A 131 -1.99 6.14 8.86
C ALA A 131 -1.77 7.33 7.89
N TRP A 132 -2.75 7.65 7.03
CA TRP A 132 -2.68 8.82 6.15
C TRP A 132 -2.67 10.15 6.91
N LYS A 133 -3.10 10.17 8.18
CA LYS A 133 -3.02 11.39 8.99
C LYS A 133 -1.61 11.98 9.10
N ILE A 134 -0.56 11.15 8.99
CA ILE A 134 0.83 11.63 9.13
C ILE A 134 1.30 12.47 7.94
N VAL A 135 0.62 12.39 6.78
CA VAL A 135 1.10 13.05 5.55
C VAL A 135 0.71 14.52 5.47
N THR A 136 -0.27 14.96 6.26
CA THR A 136 -0.78 16.33 6.24
C THR A 136 -0.74 17.01 7.61
N SER A 137 -0.53 18.33 7.59
CA SER A 137 -0.72 19.24 8.72
C SER A 137 -2.11 19.89 8.73
N GLY A 138 -2.91 19.68 7.68
CA GLY A 138 -4.31 20.08 7.61
C GLY A 138 -5.22 19.16 8.44
N THR A 139 -6.54 19.35 8.32
CA THR A 139 -7.52 18.45 8.95
C THR A 139 -7.51 17.09 8.26
N PHE A 140 -7.82 16.03 9.02
CA PHE A 140 -7.91 14.67 8.51
C PHE A 140 -9.28 14.09 8.84
N ASP A 141 -9.97 13.59 7.82
CA ASP A 141 -11.25 12.91 7.94
C ASP A 141 -11.19 11.51 7.32
N LEU A 142 -11.86 10.55 7.95
CA LEU A 142 -12.00 9.18 7.44
C LEU A 142 -13.47 8.77 7.42
N HIS A 143 -13.96 8.35 6.26
CA HIS A 143 -15.30 7.83 6.06
C HIS A 143 -15.26 6.36 5.67
N ILE A 144 -15.82 5.49 6.52
CA ILE A 144 -16.01 4.08 6.22
C ILE A 144 -17.43 3.88 5.68
N LEU A 145 -17.53 3.45 4.42
CA LEU A 145 -18.80 3.26 3.71
C LEU A 145 -19.10 1.77 3.53
N PRO A 146 -20.38 1.36 3.46
CA PRO A 146 -20.73 -0.03 3.22
C PRO A 146 -20.20 -0.52 1.86
N GLY A 147 -19.51 -1.67 1.84
CA GLY A 147 -19.06 -2.33 0.62
C GLY A 147 -17.61 -2.83 0.68
N ASN A 148 -17.23 -3.57 -0.37
CA ASN A 148 -15.88 -4.10 -0.58
C ASN A 148 -14.94 -3.04 -1.18
N HIS A 149 -13.85 -3.44 -1.83
CA HIS A 149 -12.91 -2.54 -2.49
C HIS A 149 -13.54 -1.58 -3.52
N PHE A 150 -14.63 -2.01 -4.17
CA PHE A 150 -15.36 -1.23 -5.17
C PHE A 150 -16.59 -0.51 -4.58
N TYR A 151 -16.61 -0.26 -3.26
CA TYR A 151 -17.71 0.43 -2.56
C TYR A 151 -18.13 1.73 -3.25
N LEU A 152 -17.20 2.47 -3.88
CA LEU A 152 -17.45 3.74 -4.56
C LEU A 152 -18.35 3.62 -5.80
N MET A 153 -18.53 2.41 -6.33
CA MET A 153 -19.40 2.14 -7.48
C MET A 153 -20.87 1.98 -7.07
N GLU A 154 -21.16 1.87 -5.78
CA GLU A 154 -22.53 1.85 -5.27
C GLU A 154 -23.14 3.27 -5.38
N PRO A 155 -24.30 3.46 -6.03
CA PRO A 155 -24.85 4.79 -6.29
C PRO A 155 -25.05 5.64 -5.02
N ALA A 156 -25.38 5.00 -3.89
CA ALA A 156 -25.51 5.68 -2.61
C ALA A 156 -24.16 6.24 -2.11
N ASN A 157 -23.10 5.45 -2.21
CA ASN A 157 -21.75 5.84 -1.82
C ASN A 157 -21.20 6.90 -2.78
N GLU A 158 -21.38 6.72 -4.09
CA GLU A 158 -20.97 7.69 -5.11
C GLU A 158 -21.59 9.08 -4.84
N ASN A 159 -22.90 9.12 -4.57
CA ASN A 159 -23.61 10.36 -4.25
C ASN A 159 -23.10 11.00 -2.95
N PHE A 160 -22.87 10.19 -1.91
CA PHE A 160 -22.31 10.68 -0.66
C PHE A 160 -20.91 11.30 -0.86
N ILE A 161 -20.01 10.59 -1.55
CA ILE A 161 -18.65 11.05 -1.82
C ILE A 161 -18.68 12.35 -2.62
N LYS A 162 -19.47 12.42 -3.69
CA LYS A 162 -19.62 13.64 -4.51
C LYS A 162 -20.09 14.83 -3.68
N ASN A 163 -21.15 14.64 -2.89
CA ASN A 163 -21.69 15.71 -2.04
C ASN A 163 -20.69 16.15 -0.97
N TYR A 164 -19.94 15.21 -0.39
CA TYR A 164 -18.90 15.51 0.59
C TYR A 164 -17.76 16.33 -0.03
N ILE A 165 -17.25 15.90 -1.18
CA ILE A 165 -16.21 16.62 -1.92
C ILE A 165 -16.68 18.04 -2.24
N THR A 166 -17.89 18.21 -2.77
CA THR A 166 -18.47 19.54 -3.05
C THR A 166 -18.48 20.41 -1.80
N LYS A 167 -18.98 19.89 -0.68
CA LYS A 167 -19.04 20.62 0.59
C LYS A 167 -17.65 21.03 1.09
N CYS A 168 -16.67 20.14 1.04
CA CYS A 168 -15.30 20.45 1.45
C CYS A 168 -14.72 21.59 0.62
N LEU A 169 -14.84 21.51 -0.71
CA LEU A 169 -14.33 22.55 -1.60
C LEU A 169 -15.02 23.90 -1.38
N GLU A 170 -16.33 23.91 -1.17
CA GLU A 170 -17.08 25.13 -0.84
C GLU A 170 -16.63 25.76 0.47
N LEU A 171 -16.44 24.95 1.52
CA LEU A 171 -15.97 25.44 2.82
C LEU A 171 -14.54 25.98 2.75
N SER A 172 -13.63 25.31 2.04
CA SER A 172 -12.26 25.80 1.83
C SER A 172 -12.24 27.11 1.04
N LEU A 173 -13.13 27.29 0.06
CA LEU A 173 -13.27 28.56 -0.67
C LEU A 173 -13.75 29.71 0.21
N LEU A 174 -14.60 29.42 1.21
CA LEU A 174 -15.06 30.42 2.18
C LEU A 174 -14.00 30.75 3.22
N ALA A 175 -13.22 29.76 3.67
CA ALA A 175 -12.16 29.95 4.65
C ALA A 175 -10.93 30.72 4.11
N ASN A 176 -10.73 30.70 2.79
CA ASN A 176 -9.63 31.38 2.11
C ASN A 176 -9.99 32.80 1.59
N ARG A 177 -11.13 33.36 2.01
CA ARG A 177 -11.52 34.76 1.76
C ARG A 177 -11.28 35.61 2.98
#